data_AF-A0A7U3ZN29-F1
#
_entry.id   AF-A0A7U3ZN29-F1
#
_cell.length_a   1.000
_cell.length_b   1.000
_cell.length_c   1.000
_cell.angle_alpha   90.00
_cell.angle_beta   90.00
_cell.angle_gamma   90.00
#
_symmetry.space_group_name_H-M   'P 1'
#
loop_
_entity.id
_entity.type
_entity.pdbx_description
1 polymer ?
#
loop_
_entity_poly.entity_id
_entity_poly.type
_entity_poly.pdbx_seq_one_letter_code
_entity_poly.pdbx_strand_id
1 'polypeptide(L)'
;MQEVIIMPKTELLEWFQRIEKLEEFQKEATKPKEEFYTTKEAAKLLRMSEVGIRKARREKRLKGVQRNGKSWEFSRSELERFKTRYHRNDSGTAQ
;
A
#
# COMPACT_ATOMS: atom_id res chain seq x y z
N MET A 1 -36.65 24.90 14.09
CA MET A 1 -36.39 24.76 15.53
C MET A 1 -34.99 24.21 15.69
N GLN A 2 -34.10 24.92 16.40
CA GLN A 2 -32.78 24.41 16.76
C GLN A 2 -32.88 23.85 18.18
N GLU A 3 -32.59 22.57 18.33
CA GLU A 3 -32.48 21.94 19.65
C GLU A 3 -31.14 22.31 20.27
N VAL A 4 -31.18 22.99 21.41
CA VAL A 4 -29.99 23.32 22.19
C VAL A 4 -29.89 22.31 23.32
N ILE A 5 -28.86 21.46 23.26
CA ILE A 5 -28.55 20.50 24.33
C ILE A 5 -27.56 21.17 25.27
N ILE A 6 -27.96 21.37 26.52
CA ILE A 6 -27.09 21.89 27.58
C ILE A 6 -26.51 20.69 28.32
N MET A 7 -25.18 20.55 28.29
CA MET A 7 -24.45 19.43 28.87
C MET A 7 -23.40 19.95 29.88
N PRO A 8 -23.15 19.23 30.99
CA PRO A 8 -22.04 19.51 31.89
C PRO A 8 -20.68 19.46 31.17
N LYS A 9 -19.77 20.34 31.56
CA LYS A 9 -18.42 20.44 30.96
C LYS A 9 -17.63 19.12 31.04
N THR A 10 -17.85 18.34 32.09
CA THR A 10 -17.19 17.04 32.31
C THR A 10 -17.64 15.99 31.30
N GLU A 11 -18.95 15.86 31.10
CA GLU A 11 -19.51 14.94 30.09
C GLU A 11 -19.06 15.33 28.68
N LEU A 12 -19.02 16.63 28.37
CA LEU A 12 -18.53 17.12 27.10
C LEU A 12 -17.07 16.71 26.83
N LEU A 13 -16.21 16.77 27.85
CA LEU A 13 -14.81 16.39 27.73
C LEU A 13 -14.64 14.88 27.48
N GLU A 14 -15.42 14.05 28.17
CA GLU A 14 -15.42 12.60 27.95
C GLU A 14 -15.86 12.23 26.54
N TRP A 15 -16.88 12.91 26.02
CA TRP A 15 -17.33 12.76 24.63
C TRP A 15 -16.22 13.12 23.63
N PHE A 16 -15.53 14.24 23.84
CA PHE A 16 -14.42 14.62 22.96
C PHE A 16 -13.29 13.59 22.97
N GLN A 17 -12.89 13.09 24.14
CA GLN A 17 -11.85 12.05 24.24
C GLN A 17 -12.27 10.74 23.57
N ARG A 18 -13.56 10.39 23.64
CA ARG A 18 -14.10 9.20 22.96
C ARG A 18 -14.06 9.38 21.43
N ILE A 19 -14.44 10.55 20.93
CA ILE A 19 -14.41 10.88 19.50
C ILE A 19 -12.98 10.84 18.99
N GLU A 20 -12.02 11.44 19.70
CA GLU A 20 -10.60 11.46 19.31
C GLU A 20 -10.04 10.04 19.17
N LYS A 21 -10.31 9.16 20.13
CA LYS A 21 -9.93 7.73 20.05
C LYS A 21 -10.56 7.01 18.87
N LEU A 22 -11.82 7.30 18.55
CA LEU A 22 -12.51 6.70 17.40
C LEU A 22 -11.93 7.22 16.08
N GLU A 23 -11.56 8.49 16.00
CA GLU A 23 -10.90 9.07 14.83
C GLU A 23 -9.49 8.49 14.61
N GLU A 24 -8.71 8.31 15.69
CA GLU A 24 -7.41 7.64 15.62
C GLU A 24 -7.55 6.20 15.09
N PHE A 25 -8.53 5.46 15.60
CA PHE A 25 -8.81 4.10 15.15
C PHE A 25 -9.24 4.05 13.67
N GLN A 26 -10.05 5.01 13.22
CA GLN A 26 -10.42 5.12 11.79
C GLN A 26 -9.22 5.48 10.90
N LYS A 27 -8.29 6.34 11.37
CA LYS A 27 -7.06 6.66 10.63
C LYS A 27 -6.16 5.43 10.46
N GLU A 28 -6.11 4.53 11.44
CA GLU A 28 -5.37 3.27 11.29
C GLU A 28 -6.07 2.28 10.35
N ALA A 29 -7.40 2.20 10.40
CA ALA A 29 -8.20 1.33 9.53
C ALA A 29 -8.22 1.77 8.05
N THR A 30 -7.93 3.04 7.77
CA THR A 30 -7.83 3.59 6.40
C THR A 30 -6.46 3.40 5.77
N LYS A 31 -5.48 2.79 6.46
CA LYS A 31 -4.27 2.31 5.78
C LYS A 31 -4.72 1.37 4.66
N PRO A 32 -4.44 1.68 3.39
CA PRO A 32 -4.87 0.83 2.29
C PRO A 32 -4.29 -0.55 2.54
N LYS A 33 -5.16 -1.58 2.64
CA LYS A 33 -4.73 -2.96 2.72
C LYS A 33 -3.72 -3.17 1.61
N GLU A 34 -2.50 -3.53 1.99
CA GLU A 34 -1.44 -3.68 1.02
C GLU A 34 -1.83 -4.83 0.08
N GLU A 35 -2.20 -4.47 -1.15
CA GLU A 35 -2.63 -5.43 -2.15
C GLU A 35 -1.41 -6.20 -2.65
N PHE A 36 -1.51 -7.53 -2.58
CA PHE A 36 -0.51 -8.45 -3.07
C PHE A 36 -0.93 -8.99 -4.42
N TYR A 37 0.00 -8.95 -5.38
CA TYR A 37 -0.20 -9.37 -6.76
C TYR A 37 0.66 -10.59 -7.05
N THR A 38 0.09 -11.57 -7.72
CA THR A 38 0.84 -12.71 -8.25
C THR A 38 1.84 -12.27 -9.33
N THR A 39 2.77 -13.16 -9.68
CA THR A 39 3.73 -12.91 -10.78
C THR A 39 3.02 -12.51 -12.10
N LYS A 40 1.87 -13.14 -12.40
CA LYS A 40 1.10 -12.89 -13.61
C LYS A 40 0.42 -11.52 -13.60
N GLU A 41 -0.11 -11.11 -12.45
CA GLU A 41 -0.74 -9.80 -12.30
C GLU A 41 0.30 -8.68 -12.28
N ALA A 42 1.43 -8.88 -11.58
CA ALA A 42 2.56 -7.98 -11.60
C ALA A 42 3.10 -7.75 -13.02
N ALA A 43 3.20 -8.82 -13.82
CA ALA A 43 3.60 -8.75 -15.23
C ALA A 43 2.64 -7.88 -16.06
N LYS A 44 1.32 -8.04 -15.86
CA LYS A 44 0.30 -7.21 -16.53
C LYS A 44 0.39 -5.74 -16.11
N LEU A 45 0.51 -5.47 -14.81
CA LEU A 45 0.61 -4.11 -14.28
C LEU A 45 1.84 -3.36 -14.80
N LEU A 46 2.98 -4.04 -14.83
CA LEU A 46 4.25 -3.49 -15.29
C LEU A 46 4.45 -3.59 -16.82
N ARG A 47 3.45 -4.13 -17.56
CA ARG A 47 3.51 -4.39 -19.01
C ARG A 47 4.81 -5.09 -19.43
N MET A 48 5.22 -6.10 -18.68
CA MET A 48 6.43 -6.88 -18.95
C MET A 48 6.17 -8.38 -18.90
N SER A 49 7.13 -9.17 -19.38
CA SER A 49 6.99 -10.62 -19.35
C SER A 49 7.11 -11.17 -17.92
N GLU A 50 6.42 -12.28 -17.64
CA GLU A 50 6.57 -13.00 -16.37
C GLU A 50 8.03 -13.42 -16.11
N VAL A 51 8.76 -13.75 -17.17
CA VAL A 51 10.19 -14.08 -17.10
C VAL A 51 10.99 -12.88 -16.61
N GLY A 52 10.68 -11.67 -17.09
CA GLY A 52 11.27 -10.41 -16.65
C GLY A 52 11.05 -10.16 -15.15
N ILE A 53 9.82 -10.36 -14.66
CA ILE A 53 9.50 -10.25 -13.23
C ILE A 53 10.31 -11.26 -12.40
N ARG A 54 10.37 -12.53 -12.85
CA ARG A 54 11.12 -13.58 -12.14
C ARG A 54 12.62 -13.23 -12.09
N LYS A 55 13.18 -12.71 -13.18
CA LYS A 55 14.58 -12.26 -13.28
C LYS A 55 14.85 -11.07 -12.37
N ALA A 56 14.04 -10.01 -12.44
CA ALA A 56 14.15 -8.83 -11.58
C ALA A 56 14.12 -9.19 -10.09
N ARG A 57 13.29 -10.16 -9.72
CA ARG A 57 13.26 -10.70 -8.35
C ARG A 57 14.50 -11.53 -8.00
N ARG A 58 15.03 -12.37 -8.89
CA ARG A 58 16.29 -13.10 -8.66
C ARG A 58 17.48 -12.14 -8.49
N GLU A 59 17.51 -11.06 -9.25
CA GLU A 59 18.50 -9.99 -9.18
C GLU A 59 18.30 -9.06 -7.97
N LYS A 60 17.34 -9.35 -7.07
CA LYS A 60 16.98 -8.54 -5.90
C LYS A 60 16.56 -7.10 -6.22
N ARG A 61 16.23 -6.81 -7.49
CA ARG A 61 15.70 -5.51 -7.93
C ARG A 61 14.24 -5.31 -7.55
N LEU A 62 13.51 -6.42 -7.43
CA LEU A 62 12.11 -6.46 -7.01
C LEU A 62 11.96 -7.38 -5.79
N LYS A 63 11.46 -6.85 -4.67
CA LYS A 63 11.17 -7.67 -3.48
C LYS A 63 9.82 -8.39 -3.63
N GLY A 64 9.80 -9.68 -3.36
CA GLY A 64 8.58 -10.48 -3.31
C GLY A 64 8.49 -11.24 -1.99
N VAL A 65 7.28 -11.63 -1.62
CA VAL A 65 7.00 -12.49 -0.47
C VAL A 65 6.55 -13.85 -1.01
N GLN A 66 7.09 -14.92 -0.44
CA GLN A 66 6.67 -16.27 -0.80
C GLN A 66 5.43 -16.64 0.02
N ARG A 67 4.29 -16.84 -0.65
CA ARG A 67 3.05 -17.28 -0.01
C ARG A 67 2.93 -18.79 -0.12
N ASN A 68 2.71 -19.45 1.01
CA ASN A 68 2.47 -20.90 1.11
C ASN A 68 3.55 -21.77 0.43
N GLY A 69 4.79 -21.28 0.32
CA GLY A 69 5.92 -22.04 -0.24
C GLY A 69 5.90 -22.28 -1.75
N LYS A 70 4.81 -22.00 -2.47
CA LYS A 70 4.67 -22.34 -3.90
C LYS A 70 4.64 -21.13 -4.82
N SER A 71 4.05 -20.02 -4.37
CA SER A 71 3.84 -18.83 -5.19
C SER A 71 4.56 -17.62 -4.61
N TRP A 72 4.96 -16.73 -5.52
CA TRP A 72 5.52 -15.42 -5.17
C TRP A 72 4.46 -14.36 -5.41
N GLU A 73 4.28 -13.52 -4.40
CA GLU A 73 3.42 -12.34 -4.44
C GLU A 73 4.25 -11.07 -4.23
N PHE A 74 3.80 -9.98 -4.83
CA PHE A 74 4.47 -8.69 -4.85
C PHE A 74 3.51 -7.63 -4.36
N SER A 75 3.94 -6.78 -3.43
CA SER A 75 3.06 -5.70 -2.98
C SER A 75 2.95 -4.60 -4.03
N ARG A 76 1.78 -3.95 -4.07
CA ARG A 76 1.54 -2.81 -4.97
C ARG A 76 2.62 -1.74 -4.85
N SER A 77 2.97 -1.39 -3.61
CA SER A 77 3.96 -0.35 -3.32
C SER A 77 5.33 -0.68 -3.87
N GLU A 78 5.74 -1.95 -3.81
CA GLU A 78 7.03 -2.38 -4.37
C GLU A 78 7.01 -2.40 -5.91
N LEU A 79 5.90 -2.81 -6.53
CA LEU A 79 5.75 -2.75 -8.00
C LEU A 79 5.84 -1.31 -8.53
N GLU A 80 5.18 -0.36 -7.87
CA GLU A 80 5.27 1.05 -8.24
C GLU A 80 6.69 1.61 -8.05
N ARG A 81 7.35 1.29 -6.93
CA ARG A 81 8.77 1.65 -6.72
C ARG A 81 9.67 1.10 -7.83
N PHE A 82 9.45 -0.15 -8.20
CA PHE A 82 10.20 -0.80 -9.27
C PHE A 82 9.96 -0.11 -10.61
N LYS A 83 8.70 0.23 -10.94
CA LYS A 83 8.33 0.98 -12.15
C LYS A 83 9.07 2.31 -12.24
N THR A 84 9.07 3.11 -11.17
CA THR A 84 9.77 4.40 -11.14
C THR A 84 11.28 4.23 -11.35
N ARG A 85 11.91 3.21 -10.74
CA ARG A 85 13.34 2.94 -10.92
C ARG A 85 13.68 2.42 -12.31
N TYR A 86 12.81 1.60 -12.89
CA TYR A 86 13.01 1.04 -14.22
C TYR A 86 13.02 2.14 -15.27
N HIS A 87 12.03 3.04 -15.26
CA HIS A 87 11.97 4.16 -16.20
C HIS A 87 13.11 5.17 -16.04
N ARG A 88 13.65 5.33 -14.83
CA ARG A 88 14.78 6.24 -14.59
C ARG A 88 16.11 5.73 -15.18
N ASN A 89 16.26 4.42 -15.36
CA ASN A 89 17.47 3.83 -15.93
C ASN A 89 17.38 3.63 -17.46
N ASP A 90 16.18 3.65 -18.03
CA ASP A 90 15.94 3.47 -19.47
C ASP A 90 16.22 4.75 -20.28
N SER A 91 16.15 5.93 -19.64
CA SER A 91 16.54 7.22 -20.22
C SER A 91 18.04 7.51 -20.19
N GLY A 92 18.88 6.53 -19.81
CA GLY A 92 20.32 6.70 -19.59
C GLY A 92 21.24 6.10 -20.66
N THR A 93 20.72 5.55 -21.75
CA THR A 93 21.53 4.98 -22.86
C THR A 93 21.35 5.76 -24.14
N ALA A 94 21.98 6.93 -24.18
CA ALA A 94 22.43 7.59 -25.40
C ALA A 94 23.75 8.30 -25.08
N GLN A 95 24.84 7.53 -25.07
CA GLN A 95 26.22 8.01 -25.22
C GLN A 95 26.98 7.01 -26.09
#